data_AF-A0A382FM48-F1
#
_entry.id   AF-A0A382FM48-F1
#
_cell.length_a   1.000
_cell.length_b   1.000
_cell.length_c   1.000
_cell.angle_alpha   90.00
_cell.angle_beta   90.00
_cell.angle_gamma   90.00
#
_symmetry.space_group_name_H-M   'P 1'
#
loop_
_entity.id
_entity.type
_entity.pdbx_description
1 polymer ?
#
loop_
_entity_poly.entity_id
_entity_poly.type
_entity_poly.pdbx_seq_one_letter_code
_entity_poly.pdbx_strand_id
1 'polypeptide(L)'
;VTEKTGLPAIVDKYTEDAVKASNYNYIPSSLSFFVILGQICKDMIAIPSGVNIDDCRIQFAWLQTSGTGKSTLTNWFMPIVRETFQQINDKHGTQFNIFDVTDYTDAALIGSFEKREEEIMEENGQVRRVMVDTPIPGQLEGDGLAMWDEFEYSGIFKQSQHKENAIVYL
;
A
#
# COMPACT_ATOMS: atom_id res chain seq x y z
N VAL A 1 6.01 20.58 32.59
CA VAL A 1 5.00 21.06 31.63
C VAL A 1 4.89 19.97 30.58
N THR A 2 3.82 19.17 30.61
CA THR A 2 3.52 18.25 29.50
C THR A 2 3.08 19.12 28.34
N GLU A 3 4.02 19.43 27.45
CA GLU A 3 3.73 20.06 26.18
C GLU A 3 2.67 19.19 25.50
N LYS A 4 1.52 19.78 25.16
CA LYS A 4 0.50 19.07 24.39
C LYS A 4 1.12 18.76 23.04
N THR A 5 1.50 17.51 22.83
CA THR A 5 1.92 17.00 21.52
C THR A 5 0.72 17.05 20.60
N GLY A 6 0.72 18.04 19.70
CA GLY A 6 -0.21 18.15 18.57
C GLY A 6 0.40 17.57 17.30
N LEU A 7 -0.43 17.41 16.27
CA LEU A 7 0.07 17.07 14.94
C LEU A 7 0.87 18.26 14.37
N PRO A 8 1.78 18.03 13.40
CA PRO A 8 2.42 19.13 12.69
C PRO A 8 1.37 20.00 12.00
N ALA A 9 1.56 21.32 11.99
CA ALA A 9 0.57 22.28 11.47
C ALA A 9 0.13 22.01 10.00
N ILE A 10 1.01 21.42 9.18
CA ILE A 10 0.66 21.01 7.82
C ILE A 10 -0.35 19.86 7.78
N VAL A 11 -0.24 18.94 8.73
CA VAL A 11 -1.15 17.80 8.88
C VAL A 11 -2.50 18.28 9.38
N ASP A 12 -2.52 19.20 10.36
CA ASP A 12 -3.76 19.82 10.83
C ASP A 12 -4.49 20.51 9.68
N LYS A 13 -3.79 21.34 8.90
CA LYS A 13 -4.38 22.02 7.74
C LYS A 13 -4.90 21.05 6.69
N TYR A 14 -4.13 20.02 6.35
CA TYR A 14 -4.57 18.98 5.41
C TYR A 14 -5.83 18.28 5.91
N THR A 15 -5.86 17.96 7.21
CA THR A 15 -7.00 17.30 7.85
C THR A 15 -8.23 18.18 7.83
N GLU A 16 -8.09 19.47 8.16
CA GLU A 16 -9.18 20.46 8.10
C GLU A 16 -9.80 20.57 6.70
N ASP A 17 -9.00 20.48 5.64
CA ASP A 17 -9.50 20.48 4.27
C ASP A 17 -10.16 19.15 3.89
N ALA A 18 -9.56 18.02 4.29
CA ALA A 18 -10.11 16.70 4.04
C ALA A 18 -11.48 16.48 4.70
N VAL A 19 -11.67 16.97 5.93
CA VAL A 19 -12.95 16.80 6.65
C VAL A 19 -14.06 17.71 6.12
N LYS A 20 -13.75 18.74 5.33
CA LYS A 20 -14.77 19.50 4.56
C LYS A 20 -15.38 18.64 3.46
N ALA A 21 -14.59 17.73 2.88
CA ALA A 21 -15.09 16.74 1.93
C ALA A 21 -15.78 15.58 2.66
N SER A 22 -15.17 15.06 3.72
CA SER A 22 -15.67 13.91 4.48
C SER A 22 -15.86 14.24 5.96
N ASN A 23 -17.07 14.68 6.31
CA ASN A 23 -17.39 15.19 7.63
C ASN A 23 -17.09 14.18 8.75
N TYR A 24 -16.53 14.68 9.86
CA TYR A 24 -16.20 13.92 11.08
C TYR A 24 -15.11 12.85 10.96
N ASN A 25 -14.47 12.71 9.80
CA ASN A 25 -13.45 11.68 9.55
C ASN A 25 -12.01 12.17 9.81
N TYR A 26 -11.78 12.85 10.93
CA TYR A 26 -10.49 13.47 11.27
C TYR A 26 -9.32 12.49 11.32
N ILE A 27 -9.50 11.33 11.94
CA ILE A 27 -8.46 10.30 12.08
C ILE A 27 -8.04 9.74 10.71
N PRO A 28 -8.94 9.17 9.89
CA PRO A 28 -8.55 8.64 8.59
C PRO A 28 -8.03 9.74 7.65
N SER A 29 -8.54 10.98 7.76
CA SER A 29 -7.98 12.13 7.04
C SER A 29 -6.55 12.48 7.46
N SER A 30 -6.25 12.46 8.76
CA SER A 30 -4.87 12.72 9.24
C SER A 30 -3.93 11.60 8.80
N LEU A 31 -4.39 10.34 8.87
CA LEU A 31 -3.59 9.18 8.47
C LEU A 31 -3.30 9.17 6.97
N SER A 32 -4.25 9.57 6.13
CA SER A 32 -4.04 9.59 4.68
C SER A 32 -2.88 10.51 4.27
N PHE A 33 -2.63 11.59 5.01
CA PHE A 33 -1.43 12.42 4.82
C PHE A 33 -0.14 11.60 5.01
N PHE A 34 -0.05 10.85 6.11
CA PHE A 34 1.14 10.05 6.42
C PHE A 34 1.31 8.85 5.49
N VAL A 35 0.21 8.32 4.95
CA VAL A 35 0.24 7.30 3.90
C VAL A 35 0.96 7.85 2.65
N ILE A 36 0.60 9.06 2.18
CA ILE A 36 1.29 9.71 1.06
C ILE A 36 2.76 9.96 1.40
N LEU A 37 3.03 10.52 2.58
CA LEU A 37 4.39 10.87 2.99
C LEU A 37 5.28 9.62 3.06
N GLY A 38 4.79 8.55 3.69
CA GLY A 38 5.49 7.28 3.79
C GLY A 38 5.79 6.68 2.42
N GLN A 39 4.85 6.77 1.47
CA GLN A 39 5.09 6.30 0.11
C GLN A 39 6.18 7.11 -0.58
N ILE A 40 6.15 8.44 -0.52
CA ILE A 40 7.14 9.30 -1.18
C ILE A 40 8.55 9.10 -0.58
N CYS A 41 8.63 8.79 0.71
CA CYS A 41 9.91 8.65 1.42
C CYS A 41 10.49 7.22 1.41
N LYS A 42 9.79 6.21 0.87
CA LYS A 42 10.13 4.78 1.01
C LYS A 42 11.55 4.42 0.56
N ASP A 43 12.04 5.06 -0.49
CA ASP A 43 13.39 4.81 -1.03
C ASP A 43 14.45 5.77 -0.46
N MET A 44 14.04 6.67 0.44
CA MET A 44 14.89 7.70 1.03
C MET A 44 15.18 7.47 2.52
N ILE A 45 14.25 6.81 3.23
CA ILE A 45 14.30 6.65 4.68
C ILE A 45 14.08 5.19 5.05
N ALA A 46 15.11 4.59 5.65
CA ALA A 46 15.03 3.30 6.33
C ALA A 46 14.87 3.55 7.85
N ILE A 47 13.87 2.93 8.48
CA ILE A 47 13.65 3.07 9.92
C ILE A 47 14.37 1.93 10.64
N PRO A 48 15.43 2.19 11.43
CA PRO A 48 16.15 1.12 12.12
C PRO A 48 15.27 0.53 13.23
N SER A 49 15.12 -0.80 13.23
CA SER A 49 14.28 -1.55 14.16
C SER A 49 15.03 -2.77 14.70
N GLY A 50 15.90 -2.51 15.69
CA GLY A 50 16.79 -3.53 16.24
C GLY A 50 17.79 -4.03 15.20
N VAL A 51 17.70 -5.31 14.82
CA VAL A 51 18.53 -5.94 13.77
C VAL A 51 17.92 -5.82 12.37
N ASN A 52 16.68 -5.32 12.28
CA ASN A 52 15.93 -5.18 11.05
C ASN A 52 15.81 -3.71 10.62
N ILE A 53 15.30 -3.53 9.41
CA ILE A 53 14.90 -2.24 8.87
C ILE A 53 13.40 -2.30 8.62
N ASP A 54 12.67 -1.37 9.23
CA ASP A 54 11.25 -1.18 8.97
C ASP A 54 11.06 -0.24 7.78
N ASP A 55 10.04 -0.56 6.99
CA ASP A 55 9.56 0.26 5.88
C ASP A 55 8.84 1.50 6.42
N CYS A 56 9.05 2.68 5.82
CA CYS A 56 8.38 3.91 6.24
C CYS A 56 6.95 4.06 5.70
N ARG A 57 6.52 3.18 4.80
CA ARG A 57 5.15 3.15 4.26
C ARG A 57 4.16 2.78 5.35
N ILE A 58 3.10 3.56 5.45
CA ILE A 58 1.95 3.26 6.30
C ILE A 58 0.84 2.72 5.43
N GLN A 59 0.37 1.52 5.77
CA GLN A 59 -0.77 0.90 5.15
C GLN A 59 -1.96 0.99 6.10
N PHE A 60 -3.08 1.54 5.63
CA PHE A 60 -4.25 1.81 6.46
C PHE A 60 -5.52 1.19 5.88
N ALA A 61 -6.03 0.16 6.56
CA ALA A 61 -7.34 -0.41 6.28
C ALA A 61 -8.41 0.32 7.09
N TRP A 62 -9.36 0.97 6.41
CA TRP A 62 -10.39 1.75 7.07
C TRP A 62 -11.72 1.01 7.16
N LEU A 63 -12.02 0.49 8.36
CA LEU A 63 -13.27 -0.21 8.65
C LEU A 63 -14.24 0.72 9.39
N GLN A 64 -15.33 1.10 8.73
CA GLN A 64 -16.40 1.91 9.31
C GLN A 64 -17.74 1.53 8.67
N THR A 65 -18.87 1.77 9.36
CA THR A 65 -20.20 1.48 8.82
C THR A 65 -20.49 2.23 7.52
N SER A 66 -21.42 1.72 6.71
CA SER A 66 -21.82 2.35 5.45
C SER A 66 -22.43 3.74 5.68
N GLY A 67 -22.33 4.62 4.67
CA GLY A 67 -22.87 5.98 4.73
C GLY A 67 -22.09 6.96 5.63
N THR A 68 -20.89 6.60 6.07
CA THR A 68 -20.08 7.42 6.99
C THR A 68 -19.00 8.26 6.30
N GLY A 69 -19.05 8.41 4.98
CA GLY A 69 -18.13 9.26 4.22
C GLY A 69 -16.82 8.60 3.80
N LYS A 70 -16.70 7.25 3.88
CA LYS A 70 -15.53 6.49 3.41
C LYS A 70 -15.18 6.81 1.96
N SER A 71 -16.09 6.49 1.04
CA SER A 71 -15.92 6.73 -0.40
C SER A 71 -15.76 8.22 -0.71
N THR A 72 -16.37 9.11 0.08
CA THR A 72 -16.19 10.56 -0.10
C THR A 72 -14.77 11.00 0.20
N LEU A 73 -14.15 10.47 1.25
CA LEU A 73 -12.74 10.76 1.55
C LEU A 73 -11.83 10.10 0.50
N THR A 74 -12.12 8.86 0.06
CA THR A 74 -11.38 8.19 -1.02
C THR A 74 -11.39 9.04 -2.29
N ASN A 75 -12.56 9.54 -2.70
CA ASN A 75 -12.71 10.37 -3.89
C ASN A 75 -11.99 11.72 -3.79
N TRP A 76 -11.79 12.24 -2.58
CA TRP A 76 -10.99 13.45 -2.35
C TRP A 76 -9.48 13.15 -2.33
N PHE A 77 -9.10 12.04 -1.73
CA PHE A 77 -7.73 11.60 -1.55
C PHE A 77 -7.07 11.13 -2.86
N MET A 78 -7.78 10.31 -3.63
CA MET A 78 -7.24 9.63 -4.82
C MET A 78 -6.69 10.57 -5.89
N PRO A 79 -7.36 11.69 -6.25
CA PRO A 79 -6.81 12.65 -7.19
C PRO A 79 -5.47 13.25 -6.72
N ILE A 80 -5.32 13.52 -5.42
CA ILE A 80 -4.09 14.06 -4.82
C ILE A 80 -2.95 13.07 -5.01
N VAL A 81 -3.18 11.79 -4.69
CA VAL A 81 -2.16 10.74 -4.83
C VAL A 81 -1.75 10.56 -6.29
N ARG A 82 -2.73 10.43 -7.20
CA ARG A 82 -2.47 10.21 -8.64
C ARG A 82 -1.63 11.33 -9.22
N GLU A 83 -2.00 12.57 -8.95
CA GLU A 83 -1.27 13.75 -9.42
C GLU A 83 0.14 13.81 -8.81
N THR A 84 0.27 13.52 -7.51
CA THR A 84 1.57 13.51 -6.82
C THR A 84 2.51 12.47 -7.43
N PHE A 85 2.03 11.25 -7.65
CA PHE A 85 2.84 10.17 -8.21
C PHE A 85 3.20 10.43 -9.67
N GLN A 86 2.27 10.97 -10.45
CA GLN A 86 2.53 11.37 -11.82
C GLN A 86 3.66 12.41 -11.89
N GLN A 87 3.60 13.47 -11.08
CA GLN A 87 4.65 14.50 -11.06
C GLN A 87 6.01 13.96 -10.62
N ILE A 88 6.05 13.04 -9.66
CA ILE A 88 7.31 12.41 -9.21
C ILE A 88 7.88 11.53 -10.33
N ASN A 89 7.05 10.69 -10.94
CA ASN A 89 7.46 9.80 -12.03
C ASN A 89 7.98 10.58 -13.24
N ASP A 90 7.26 11.62 -13.68
CA ASP A 90 7.65 12.45 -14.82
C ASP A 90 8.99 13.16 -14.57
N LYS A 91 9.24 13.57 -13.33
CA LYS A 91 10.44 14.33 -12.96
C LYS A 91 11.66 13.45 -12.69
N HIS A 92 11.47 12.26 -12.12
CA HIS A 92 12.53 11.43 -11.58
C HIS A 92 12.70 10.07 -12.27
N GLY A 93 11.81 9.71 -13.21
CA GLY A 93 11.85 8.43 -13.90
C GLY A 93 11.51 7.23 -12.99
N THR A 94 10.77 7.47 -11.92
CA THR A 94 10.28 6.44 -10.98
C THR A 94 8.97 5.81 -11.47
N GLN A 95 8.44 4.80 -10.77
CA GLN A 95 7.22 4.09 -11.17
C GLN A 95 6.15 4.01 -10.06
N PHE A 96 6.01 5.07 -9.26
CA PHE A 96 4.92 5.21 -8.27
C PHE A 96 3.56 4.92 -8.90
N ASN A 97 2.84 3.93 -8.35
CA ASN A 97 1.53 3.54 -8.84
C ASN A 97 0.54 3.32 -7.68
N ILE A 98 -0.74 3.26 -8.03
CA ILE A 98 -1.81 2.92 -7.10
C ILE A 98 -2.44 1.64 -7.63
N PHE A 99 -2.65 0.67 -6.76
CA PHE A 99 -3.31 -0.57 -7.11
C PHE A 99 -4.49 -0.83 -6.17
N ASP A 100 -5.56 -1.33 -6.75
CA ASP A 100 -6.71 -1.82 -5.98
C ASP A 100 -6.43 -3.28 -5.60
N VAL A 101 -6.63 -3.60 -4.32
CA VAL A 101 -6.44 -4.96 -3.82
C VAL A 101 -7.74 -5.73 -4.07
N THR A 102 -7.85 -6.39 -5.22
CA THR A 102 -9.01 -7.24 -5.56
C THR A 102 -8.89 -8.66 -4.99
N ASP A 103 -7.65 -9.16 -4.83
CA ASP A 103 -7.33 -10.50 -4.31
C ASP A 103 -6.41 -10.41 -3.10
N TYR A 104 -6.92 -10.83 -1.94
CA TYR A 104 -6.23 -10.73 -0.64
C TYR A 104 -5.48 -12.02 -0.28
N THR A 105 -4.72 -12.58 -1.22
CA THR A 105 -3.87 -13.73 -0.88
C THR A 105 -2.52 -13.25 -0.36
N ASP A 106 -1.98 -13.92 0.66
CA ASP A 106 -0.65 -13.62 1.22
C ASP A 106 0.41 -13.57 0.08
N ALA A 107 0.28 -14.48 -0.90
CA ALA A 107 1.14 -14.55 -2.08
C ALA A 107 0.97 -13.37 -3.05
N ALA A 108 -0.25 -12.87 -3.26
CA ALA A 108 -0.50 -11.70 -4.10
C ALA A 108 0.03 -10.42 -3.46
N LEU A 109 -0.03 -10.30 -2.13
CA LEU A 109 0.40 -9.10 -1.41
C LEU A 109 1.91 -9.07 -1.14
N ILE A 110 2.48 -10.17 -0.63
CA ILE A 110 3.88 -10.23 -0.18
C ILE A 110 4.80 -10.75 -1.29
N GLY A 111 4.28 -11.54 -2.23
CA GLY A 111 5.04 -12.17 -3.30
C GLY A 111 5.08 -13.69 -3.13
N SER A 112 5.56 -14.35 -4.18
CA SER A 112 5.67 -15.81 -4.22
C SER A 112 6.93 -16.24 -4.97
N PHE A 113 7.23 -17.53 -4.98
CA PHE A 113 8.32 -18.08 -5.79
C PHE A 113 7.74 -18.90 -6.94
N GLU A 114 8.20 -18.63 -8.16
CA GLU A 114 7.87 -19.40 -9.36
C GLU A 114 9.12 -20.13 -9.86
N LYS A 115 8.96 -21.39 -10.25
CA LYS A 115 10.05 -22.16 -10.86
C LYS A 115 10.13 -21.83 -12.34
N ARG A 116 11.22 -21.18 -12.75
CA ARG A 116 11.51 -20.90 -14.16
C ARG A 116 12.67 -21.77 -14.65
N GLU A 117 12.58 -22.22 -15.89
CA GLU A 117 13.72 -22.83 -16.57
C GLU A 117 14.70 -21.74 -16.99
N GLU A 118 15.89 -21.74 -16.39
CA GLU A 118 16.99 -20.90 -16.83
C GLU A 118 18.06 -21.75 -17.53
N GLU A 119 18.61 -21.20 -18.61
CA GLU A 119 19.74 -21.79 -19.33
C GLU A 119 21.04 -21.24 -18.75
N ILE A 120 21.68 -22.03 -17.88
CA ILE A 120 22.99 -21.69 -17.32
C ILE A 120 24.08 -22.24 -18.24
N MET A 121 24.97 -21.35 -18.69
CA MET A 121 26.18 -21.74 -19.41
C MET A 121 27.23 -22.18 -18.39
N GLU A 122 27.56 -23.47 -18.40
CA GLU A 122 28.63 -24.02 -17.57
C GLU A 122 30.01 -23.62 -18.12
N GLU A 123 31.05 -23.65 -17.27
CA GLU A 123 32.41 -23.23 -17.63
C GLU A 123 33.02 -24.02 -18.82
N ASN A 124 32.46 -25.20 -19.12
CA ASN A 124 32.83 -26.05 -20.25
C ASN A 124 32.11 -25.69 -21.59
N GLY A 125 31.30 -24.63 -21.61
CA GLY A 125 30.53 -24.19 -22.77
C GLY A 125 29.25 -24.99 -23.03
N GLN A 126 28.86 -25.92 -22.15
CA GLN A 126 27.58 -26.61 -22.24
C GLN A 126 26.47 -25.77 -21.61
N VAL A 127 25.31 -25.72 -22.29
CA VAL A 127 24.11 -25.06 -21.77
C VAL A 127 23.27 -26.10 -21.03
N ARG A 128 23.03 -25.88 -19.73
CA ARG A 128 22.18 -26.72 -18.90
C ARG A 128 20.93 -25.97 -18.51
N ARG A 129 19.77 -26.60 -18.74
CA ARG A 129 18.48 -26.11 -18.22
C ARG A 129 18.33 -26.53 -16.77
N VAL A 130 18.16 -25.57 -15.90
CA VAL A 130 17.88 -25.80 -14.48
C VAL A 130 16.62 -25.06 -14.07
N MET A 131 15.84 -25.69 -13.19
CA MET A 131 14.68 -25.05 -12.57
C MET A 131 15.19 -24.18 -11.43
N VAL A 132 15.03 -22.86 -11.57
CA VAL A 132 15.43 -21.88 -10.55
C VAL A 132 14.17 -21.31 -9.93
N ASP A 133 14.11 -21.29 -8.60
CA ASP A 133 13.07 -20.58 -7.86
C ASP A 133 13.31 -19.07 -8.02
N THR A 134 12.48 -18.41 -8.82
CA THR A 134 12.54 -16.97 -9.08
C THR A 134 11.50 -16.27 -8.19
N PRO A 135 11.88 -15.25 -7.40
CA PRO A 135 10.93 -14.46 -6.64
C PRO A 135 10.04 -13.64 -7.59
N ILE A 136 8.72 -13.76 -7.41
CA ILE A 136 7.72 -12.89 -8.00
C ILE A 136 7.33 -11.86 -6.93
N PRO A 137 7.59 -10.58 -7.17
CA PRO A 137 7.28 -9.55 -6.19
C PRO A 137 5.78 -9.44 -5.96
N GLY A 138 5.39 -9.30 -4.69
CA GLY A 138 4.00 -9.06 -4.32
C GLY A 138 3.55 -7.64 -4.67
N GLN A 139 2.25 -7.38 -4.64
CA GLN A 139 1.71 -6.04 -4.93
C GLN A 139 2.21 -4.97 -3.93
N LEU A 140 2.57 -5.36 -2.70
CA LEU A 140 3.18 -4.47 -1.71
C LEU A 140 4.69 -4.30 -1.92
N GLU A 141 5.31 -5.14 -2.76
CA GLU A 141 6.71 -5.01 -3.15
C GLU A 141 6.83 -4.00 -4.30
N GLY A 142 7.60 -2.93 -4.07
CA GLY A 142 7.83 -1.87 -5.06
C GLY A 142 7.12 -0.55 -4.78
N ASP A 143 6.51 0.00 -5.81
CA ASP A 143 6.09 1.42 -5.90
C ASP A 143 4.61 1.67 -5.62
N GLY A 144 3.89 0.59 -5.30
CA GLY A 144 2.44 0.59 -5.13
C GLY A 144 1.94 1.11 -3.80
N LEU A 145 0.99 2.03 -3.89
CA LEU A 145 0.08 2.33 -2.79
C LEU A 145 -1.14 1.40 -2.89
N ALA A 146 -1.35 0.59 -1.86
CA ALA A 146 -2.53 -0.24 -1.73
C ALA A 146 -3.72 0.62 -1.30
N MET A 147 -4.83 0.53 -2.04
CA MET A 147 -6.09 1.14 -1.64
C MET A 147 -7.07 0.05 -1.22
N TRP A 148 -7.62 0.23 -0.02
CA TRP A 148 -8.63 -0.65 0.58
C TRP A 148 -9.96 0.08 0.66
N ASP A 149 -10.61 0.28 -0.49
CA ASP A 149 -12.02 0.64 -0.50
C ASP A 149 -12.84 -0.66 -0.55
N GLU A 150 -13.90 -0.73 0.25
CA GLU A 150 -14.85 -1.87 0.32
C GLU A 150 -14.40 -3.18 1.00
N PHE A 151 -14.26 -3.11 2.33
CA PHE A 151 -14.39 -4.32 3.17
C PHE A 151 -15.86 -4.73 3.39
N GLU A 152 -16.86 -3.97 2.92
CA GLU A 152 -18.28 -4.28 3.16
C GLU A 152 -18.73 -5.60 2.54
N TYR A 153 -18.10 -6.04 1.43
CA TYR A 153 -18.32 -7.35 0.83
C TYR A 153 -17.23 -8.38 1.14
N SER A 154 -16.16 -7.97 1.82
CA SER A 154 -15.10 -8.89 2.24
C SER A 154 -15.69 -9.85 3.29
N GLY A 155 -15.78 -11.14 2.95
CA GLY A 155 -16.32 -12.21 3.80
C GLY A 155 -15.51 -12.49 5.08
N ILE A 156 -14.72 -11.52 5.55
CA ILE A 156 -13.66 -11.62 6.57
C ILE A 156 -14.22 -11.94 7.97
N PHE A 157 -15.55 -11.91 8.15
CA PHE A 157 -16.20 -12.31 9.41
C PHE A 157 -17.13 -13.54 9.27
N LYS A 158 -16.79 -14.51 8.43
CA LYS A 158 -17.37 -15.87 8.56
C LYS A 158 -16.40 -16.78 9.31
N GLN A 159 -16.71 -17.05 10.59
CA GLN A 159 -15.92 -17.91 11.50
C GLN A 159 -15.67 -19.35 11.00
N SER A 160 -16.26 -19.76 9.87
CA SER A 160 -16.27 -21.15 9.41
C SER A 160 -15.39 -21.45 8.19
N GLN A 161 -14.64 -20.49 7.64
CA GLN A 161 -13.77 -20.75 6.49
C GLN A 161 -12.29 -20.54 6.85
N HIS A 162 -11.52 -21.63 6.81
CA HIS A 162 -10.07 -21.61 6.82
C HIS A 162 -9.58 -20.91 5.56
N LYS A 163 -8.96 -19.72 5.68
CA LYS A 163 -8.19 -18.98 4.65
C LYS A 163 -8.55 -19.33 3.20
N GLU A 164 -9.79 -19.12 2.79
CA GLU A 164 -10.16 -19.12 1.37
C GLU A 164 -10.46 -17.68 0.99
N ASN A 165 -9.54 -17.12 0.19
CA ASN A 165 -9.61 -15.89 -0.59
C ASN A 165 -10.77 -14.95 -0.24
N ALA A 166 -10.47 -13.84 0.44
CA ALA A 166 -11.35 -12.68 0.34
C ALA A 166 -11.23 -12.17 -1.10
N ILE A 167 -12.27 -12.38 -1.90
CA ILE A 167 -12.41 -11.84 -3.25
C ILE A 167 -13.44 -10.72 -3.14
N VAL A 168 -13.05 -9.50 -3.51
CA VAL A 168 -14.01 -8.38 -3.60
C VAL A 168 -14.49 -8.30 -5.05
N TYR A 169 -15.79 -8.49 -5.24
CA TYR A 169 -16.44 -8.28 -6.53
C TYR A 169 -16.75 -6.78 -6.66
N LEU A 170 -16.17 -6.15 -7.68
CA LEU A 170 -16.54 -4.82 -8.19
C LEU A 170 -17.90 -4.86 -8.89
#